data_AF-A0A2E0BNI2-F1
#
_entry.id   AF-A0A2E0BNI2-F1
#
_cell.length_a   1.000
_cell.length_b   1.000
_cell.length_c   1.000
_cell.angle_alpha   90.00
_cell.angle_beta   90.00
_cell.angle_gamma   90.00
#
_symmetry.space_group_name_H-M   'P 1'
#
loop_
_entity.id
_entity.type
_entity.pdbx_description
1 polymer ?
#
loop_
_entity_poly.entity_id
_entity_poly.type
_entity_poly.pdbx_seq_one_letter_code
_entity_poly.pdbx_strand_id
1 'polypeptide(L)'
;MKLGVIVPYRKRPTHLRQFQESIKEYLKDYDYELIVVEQADDLPFNRGKLLNIGFKTAIRKQCDYVVFHDVDMLPKDVDYSYSEVPLHLATDFVNSKREIFKTYFGGVTMFSIESFKRINGYSNEYWGWGFEDDDLLLRCTEQNVFTDFEIYEVPQQDTAGLYLHGDWSHVVCDNIIDIQNDFTIHCTFKPDEIIPDYDKDFDEYCVFSIPGWDTTLSYNSFNRYKFETWDIGEECHQITSDYDYPKLTKITITYKDRILKMYQDGNLVGKKIIKRRLLDTKQEKFLIGIASINREDDRKSFRGFVSDFAYWDKALARNEVQGLHQNSGMSYLIDDNQYNSSQNLKIYYDFKHTTFDKSYDYETGKVMNLVNTKSFGEVSQSIPKSLQDIERKKISIPARRKSTFKLIGHPPEGYKDGGWKYQSTRLNQIRYYKQILDNKSNLTTDGLSTLKFKTMSKTEDDNYTFLSVDLGL
;
A
#
# COMPACT_ATOMS: atom_id res chain seq x y z
N MET A 1 -11.00 34.25 13.47
CA MET A 1 -9.82 33.73 12.75
C MET A 1 -10.22 33.52 11.31
N LYS A 2 -9.40 34.00 10.37
CA LYS A 2 -9.66 33.95 8.94
C LYS A 2 -9.09 32.66 8.34
N LEU A 3 -9.94 31.90 7.64
CA LEU A 3 -9.60 30.65 6.96
C LEU A 3 -9.18 30.88 5.50
N GLY A 4 -8.04 30.36 5.07
CA GLY A 4 -7.69 30.26 3.65
C GLY A 4 -8.07 28.90 3.06
N VAL A 5 -9.09 28.83 2.21
CA VAL A 5 -9.42 27.60 1.46
C VAL A 5 -8.65 27.60 0.15
N ILE A 6 -7.67 26.73 0.00
CA ILE A 6 -6.77 26.70 -1.16
C ILE A 6 -7.08 25.50 -2.05
N VAL A 7 -7.38 25.77 -3.32
CA VAL A 7 -7.82 24.76 -4.29
C VAL A 7 -6.85 24.73 -5.49
N PRO A 8 -6.14 23.61 -5.73
CA PRO A 8 -5.35 23.42 -6.93
C PRO A 8 -6.29 23.04 -8.08
N TYR A 9 -6.12 23.68 -9.24
CA TYR A 9 -7.11 23.59 -10.32
C TYR A 9 -6.49 23.55 -11.72
N ARG A 10 -7.16 22.86 -12.65
CA ARG A 10 -6.88 22.93 -14.09
C ARG A 10 -8.07 22.40 -14.88
N LYS A 11 -8.59 23.18 -15.85
CA LYS A 11 -9.51 22.73 -16.92
C LYS A 11 -10.71 21.88 -16.45
N ARG A 12 -11.31 22.18 -15.27
CA ARG A 12 -12.50 21.49 -14.71
C ARG A 12 -13.64 22.46 -14.34
N PRO A 13 -14.16 23.27 -15.28
CA PRO A 13 -15.05 24.40 -14.95
C PRO A 13 -16.34 23.97 -14.25
N THR A 14 -16.91 22.83 -14.63
CA THR A 14 -18.12 22.28 -13.98
C THR A 14 -17.87 21.89 -12.53
N HIS A 15 -16.72 21.28 -12.22
CA HIS A 15 -16.38 20.93 -10.84
C HIS A 15 -16.14 22.20 -10.02
N LEU A 16 -15.39 23.16 -10.57
CA LEU A 16 -15.11 24.41 -9.87
C LEU A 16 -16.40 25.18 -9.54
N ARG A 17 -17.35 25.26 -10.47
CA ARG A 17 -18.64 25.90 -10.22
C ARG A 17 -19.40 25.21 -9.07
N GLN A 18 -19.54 23.89 -9.12
CA GLN A 18 -20.21 23.13 -8.05
C GLN A 18 -19.50 23.28 -6.70
N PHE A 19 -18.17 23.30 -6.72
CA PHE A 19 -17.34 23.51 -5.54
C PHE A 19 -17.56 24.90 -4.93
N GLN A 20 -17.52 25.96 -5.74
CA GLN A 20 -17.76 27.33 -5.30
C GLN A 20 -19.15 27.51 -4.70
N GLU A 21 -20.19 26.99 -5.36
CA GLU A 21 -21.57 27.01 -4.85
C GLU A 21 -21.65 26.28 -3.49
N SER A 22 -21.05 25.10 -3.39
CA SER A 22 -21.05 24.30 -2.15
C SER A 22 -20.27 24.97 -1.02
N ILE A 23 -19.08 25.53 -1.27
CA ILE A 23 -18.26 26.17 -0.24
C ILE A 23 -18.90 27.46 0.25
N LYS A 24 -19.48 28.26 -0.65
CA LYS A 24 -20.19 29.50 -0.28
C LYS A 24 -21.34 29.22 0.68
N GLU A 25 -22.11 28.17 0.43
CA GLU A 25 -23.21 27.77 1.33
C GLU A 25 -22.68 27.21 2.65
N TYR A 26 -21.66 26.34 2.59
CA TYR A 26 -21.15 25.63 3.76
C TYR A 26 -20.36 26.51 4.73
N LEU A 27 -19.62 27.49 4.20
CA LEU A 27 -18.76 28.39 4.99
C LEU A 27 -19.37 29.78 5.21
N LYS A 28 -20.70 29.93 5.04
CA LYS A 28 -21.39 31.22 5.17
C LYS A 28 -21.16 31.93 6.52
N ASP A 29 -20.89 31.16 7.57
CA ASP A 29 -20.66 31.64 8.94
C ASP A 29 -19.17 31.74 9.31
N TYR A 30 -18.26 31.47 8.35
CA TYR A 30 -16.81 31.60 8.52
C TYR A 30 -16.30 32.89 7.88
N ASP A 31 -15.32 33.54 8.53
CA ASP A 31 -14.45 34.49 7.84
C ASP A 31 -13.42 33.68 7.04
N TYR A 32 -13.56 33.67 5.72
CA TYR A 32 -12.68 32.87 4.85
C TYR A 32 -12.30 33.61 3.57
N GLU A 33 -11.22 33.16 2.94
CA GLU A 33 -10.81 33.49 1.57
C GLU A 33 -10.74 32.20 0.76
N LEU A 34 -11.50 32.11 -0.34
CA LEU A 34 -11.38 31.02 -1.30
C LEU A 34 -10.31 31.38 -2.35
N ILE A 35 -9.22 30.62 -2.36
CA ILE A 35 -8.05 30.83 -3.21
C ILE A 35 -7.95 29.66 -4.20
N VAL A 36 -8.26 29.93 -5.46
CA VAL A 36 -8.14 28.95 -6.54
C VAL A 36 -6.87 29.23 -7.32
N VAL A 37 -6.01 28.22 -7.46
CA VAL A 37 -4.75 28.31 -8.19
C VAL A 37 -4.79 27.39 -9.39
N GLU A 38 -4.94 27.99 -10.57
CA GLU A 38 -4.98 27.33 -11.87
C GLU A 38 -3.59 27.17 -12.47
N GLN A 39 -3.23 25.95 -12.86
CA GLN A 39 -2.03 25.69 -13.67
C GLN A 39 -2.33 25.88 -15.17
N ALA A 40 -1.76 26.94 -15.75
CA ALA A 40 -2.01 27.39 -17.12
C ALA A 40 -1.10 26.74 -18.17
N ASP A 41 0.09 26.30 -17.78
CA ASP A 41 1.02 25.57 -18.66
C ASP A 41 0.51 24.17 -19.01
N ASP A 42 1.15 23.54 -20.01
CA ASP A 42 0.84 22.18 -20.46
C ASP A 42 1.74 21.10 -19.82
N LEU A 43 2.52 21.44 -18.78
CA LEU A 43 3.28 20.44 -18.01
C LEU A 43 2.32 19.52 -17.24
N PRO A 44 2.77 18.34 -16.78
CA PRO A 44 2.00 17.51 -15.87
C PRO A 44 1.45 18.33 -14.68
N PHE A 45 0.28 17.96 -14.18
CA PHE A 45 -0.32 18.70 -13.07
C PHE A 45 0.55 18.58 -11.83
N ASN A 46 0.85 19.70 -11.16
CA ASN A 46 1.68 19.72 -9.97
C ASN A 46 0.88 20.26 -8.79
N ARG A 47 0.17 19.34 -8.11
CA ARG A 47 -0.73 19.67 -7.01
C ARG A 47 0.00 20.40 -5.88
N GLY A 48 1.10 19.82 -5.39
CA GLY A 48 1.88 20.40 -4.28
C GLY A 48 2.38 21.83 -4.56
N LYS A 49 2.91 22.08 -5.75
CA LYS A 49 3.39 23.42 -6.15
C LYS A 49 2.26 24.45 -6.20
N LEU A 50 1.08 24.08 -6.69
CA LEU A 50 -0.10 24.97 -6.70
C LEU A 50 -0.60 25.29 -5.28
N LEU A 51 -0.61 24.29 -4.38
CA LEU A 51 -0.96 24.49 -2.98
C LEU A 51 0.04 25.43 -2.27
N ASN A 52 1.33 25.29 -2.53
CA ASN A 52 2.37 26.20 -2.04
C ASN A 52 2.16 27.65 -2.54
N ILE A 53 1.76 27.84 -3.80
CA ILE A 53 1.43 29.16 -4.37
C ILE A 53 0.22 29.76 -3.66
N GLY A 54 -0.84 28.97 -3.49
CA GLY A 54 -2.04 29.38 -2.77
C GLY A 54 -1.74 29.76 -1.32
N PHE A 55 -0.83 29.05 -0.67
CA PHE A 55 -0.39 29.36 0.69
C PHE A 55 0.28 30.73 0.80
N LYS A 56 1.17 31.09 -0.14
CA LYS A 56 1.75 32.44 -0.19
C LYS A 56 0.67 33.51 -0.37
N THR A 57 -0.39 33.22 -1.10
CA THR A 57 -1.54 34.12 -1.27
C THR A 57 -2.36 34.23 0.02
N ALA A 58 -2.61 33.12 0.72
CA ALA A 58 -3.31 33.12 2.00
C ALA A 58 -2.61 33.99 3.05
N ILE A 59 -1.27 33.95 3.11
CA ILE A 59 -0.48 34.83 3.97
C ILE A 59 -0.72 36.31 3.62
N ARG A 60 -0.71 36.67 2.34
CA ARG A 60 -0.96 38.06 1.90
C ARG A 60 -2.37 38.53 2.23
N LYS A 61 -3.34 37.59 2.24
CA LYS A 61 -4.74 37.81 2.61
C LYS A 61 -4.98 37.77 4.12
N GLN A 62 -3.91 37.67 4.92
CA GLN A 62 -3.95 37.64 6.38
C GLN A 62 -4.84 36.50 6.92
N CYS A 63 -4.79 35.32 6.27
CA CYS A 63 -5.42 34.13 6.80
C CYS A 63 -4.62 33.62 8.01
N ASP A 64 -5.30 33.20 9.07
CA ASP A 64 -4.70 32.67 10.30
C ASP A 64 -4.32 31.18 10.15
N TYR A 65 -5.00 30.47 9.25
CA TYR A 65 -4.79 29.06 8.94
C TYR A 65 -5.32 28.72 7.55
N VAL A 66 -4.96 27.55 7.05
CA VAL A 66 -5.33 27.12 5.70
C VAL A 66 -5.92 25.72 5.69
N VAL A 67 -6.80 25.50 4.72
CA VAL A 67 -7.25 24.17 4.31
C VAL A 67 -6.93 23.98 2.83
N PHE A 68 -6.10 22.99 2.53
CA PHE A 68 -5.85 22.53 1.17
C PHE A 68 -6.97 21.59 0.77
N HIS A 69 -7.59 21.83 -0.38
CA HIS A 69 -8.85 21.20 -0.74
C HIS A 69 -8.86 20.73 -2.19
N ASP A 70 -9.14 19.45 -2.41
CA ASP A 70 -9.44 18.94 -3.75
C ASP A 70 -10.79 19.48 -4.24
N VAL A 71 -10.84 19.93 -5.50
CA VAL A 71 -12.01 20.60 -6.11
C VAL A 71 -13.23 19.68 -6.27
N ASP A 72 -13.05 18.36 -6.25
CA ASP A 72 -14.10 17.37 -6.41
C ASP A 72 -14.63 16.83 -5.07
N MET A 73 -14.20 17.36 -3.93
CA MET A 73 -14.72 17.01 -2.62
C MET A 73 -15.68 18.09 -2.12
N LEU A 74 -16.98 17.81 -2.06
CA LEU A 74 -17.99 18.76 -1.59
C LEU A 74 -18.33 18.49 -0.12
N PRO A 75 -18.20 19.46 0.80
CA PRO A 75 -18.47 19.21 2.22
C PRO A 75 -19.93 18.81 2.48
N LYS A 76 -20.11 17.89 3.44
CA LYS A 76 -21.42 17.46 3.94
C LYS A 76 -21.50 17.56 5.45
N ASP A 77 -20.50 17.04 6.15
CA ASP A 77 -20.36 17.12 7.60
C ASP A 77 -18.88 17.30 7.94
N VAL A 78 -18.41 18.54 7.99
CA VAL A 78 -16.99 18.91 8.10
C VAL A 78 -16.87 20.11 9.03
N ASP A 79 -16.07 19.96 10.09
CA ASP A 79 -15.70 21.08 10.93
C ASP A 79 -14.40 21.71 10.42
N TYR A 80 -14.51 22.94 9.88
CA TYR A 80 -13.39 23.73 9.37
C TYR A 80 -12.74 24.62 10.44
N SER A 81 -13.11 24.50 11.71
CA SER A 81 -12.54 25.34 12.79
C SER A 81 -11.04 25.11 12.96
N TYR A 82 -10.34 26.17 13.38
CA TYR A 82 -8.89 26.17 13.57
C TYR A 82 -8.37 24.96 14.38
N SER A 83 -7.14 24.53 14.06
CA SER A 83 -6.39 23.52 14.79
C SER A 83 -4.92 23.90 14.88
N GLU A 84 -4.34 23.73 16.07
CA GLU A 84 -2.89 23.92 16.30
C GLU A 84 -2.06 22.83 15.60
N VAL A 85 -2.61 21.62 15.51
CA VAL A 85 -1.97 20.48 14.84
C VAL A 85 -2.49 20.33 13.41
N PRO A 86 -1.66 19.87 12.45
CA PRO A 86 -2.17 19.51 11.13
C PRO A 86 -3.25 18.44 11.21
N LEU A 87 -4.30 18.58 10.40
CA LEU A 87 -5.41 17.62 10.37
C LEU A 87 -5.66 17.10 8.97
N HIS A 88 -5.96 15.81 8.88
CA HIS A 88 -6.61 15.22 7.75
C HIS A 88 -8.14 15.27 7.92
N LEU A 89 -8.84 15.87 6.97
CA LEU A 89 -10.29 16.02 7.00
C LEU A 89 -11.01 15.01 6.10
N ALA A 90 -10.39 14.52 5.02
CA ALA A 90 -11.05 13.62 4.05
C ALA A 90 -11.23 12.18 4.58
N THR A 91 -12.05 11.99 5.62
CA THR A 91 -12.16 10.73 6.38
C THR A 91 -13.35 9.84 6.00
N ASP A 92 -14.36 10.37 5.32
CA ASP A 92 -15.53 9.59 4.89
C ASP A 92 -16.18 10.22 3.64
N PHE A 93 -16.89 9.39 2.86
CA PHE A 93 -17.53 9.80 1.61
C PHE A 93 -18.95 9.23 1.47
N VAL A 94 -19.95 10.11 1.27
CA VAL A 94 -21.37 9.69 1.16
C VAL A 94 -21.62 8.74 -0.02
N ASN A 95 -20.91 8.94 -1.12
CA ASN A 95 -21.14 8.25 -2.40
C ASN A 95 -19.94 7.43 -2.87
N SER A 96 -19.00 7.09 -1.99
CA SER A 96 -17.81 6.33 -2.35
C SER A 96 -17.34 5.46 -1.20
N LYS A 97 -16.85 4.25 -1.51
CA LYS A 97 -16.15 3.37 -0.57
C LYS A 97 -14.64 3.48 -0.72
N ARG A 98 -14.14 4.68 -1.05
CA ARG A 98 -12.70 4.92 -1.24
C ARG A 98 -11.97 4.47 0.01
N GLU A 99 -10.96 3.64 -0.17
CA GLU A 99 -10.10 3.20 0.92
C GLU A 99 -9.29 4.38 1.46
N ILE A 100 -9.30 4.53 2.80
CA ILE A 100 -8.56 5.55 3.52
C ILE A 100 -7.61 4.80 4.47
N PHE A 101 -6.44 4.44 3.94
CA PHE A 101 -5.42 3.74 4.72
C PHE A 101 -4.81 4.67 5.78
N LYS A 102 -4.16 4.09 6.79
CA LYS A 102 -3.79 4.79 8.03
C LYS A 102 -2.94 6.03 7.81
N THR A 103 -2.01 5.99 6.88
CA THR A 103 -1.10 7.09 6.54
C THR A 103 -1.62 8.02 5.44
N TYR A 104 -2.81 7.75 4.89
CA TYR A 104 -3.38 8.58 3.84
C TYR A 104 -3.56 10.02 4.35
N PHE A 105 -2.85 10.96 3.74
CA PHE A 105 -2.83 12.38 4.13
C PHE A 105 -3.17 13.31 2.96
N GLY A 106 -4.01 12.82 2.04
CA GLY A 106 -4.43 13.54 0.83
C GLY A 106 -5.85 14.06 0.87
N GLY A 107 -6.32 14.60 -0.26
CA GLY A 107 -7.69 15.09 -0.39
C GLY A 107 -7.91 16.45 0.25
N VAL A 108 -8.20 16.47 1.55
CA VAL A 108 -8.44 17.70 2.32
C VAL A 108 -7.64 17.70 3.61
N THR A 109 -6.73 18.66 3.75
CA THR A 109 -5.85 18.80 4.93
C THR A 109 -5.86 20.23 5.46
N MET A 110 -5.75 20.38 6.79
CA MET A 110 -5.73 21.65 7.50
C MET A 110 -4.36 21.87 8.15
N PHE A 111 -3.87 23.11 8.09
CA PHE A 111 -2.63 23.52 8.76
C PHE A 111 -2.74 24.93 9.31
N SER A 112 -2.15 25.16 10.49
CA SER A 112 -1.79 26.52 10.89
C SER A 112 -0.68 27.08 9.97
N ILE A 113 -0.61 28.41 9.85
CA ILE A 113 0.42 29.07 9.01
C ILE A 113 1.82 28.69 9.48
N GLU A 114 2.04 28.61 10.80
CA GLU A 114 3.34 28.28 11.39
C GLU A 114 3.75 26.84 11.10
N SER A 115 2.84 25.88 11.30
CA SER A 115 3.10 24.46 11.03
C SER A 115 3.47 24.23 9.57
N PHE A 116 2.74 24.83 8.64
CA PHE A 116 3.03 24.65 7.20
C PHE A 116 4.34 25.32 6.76
N LYS A 117 4.69 26.47 7.34
CA LYS A 117 6.00 27.10 7.13
C LYS A 117 7.14 26.24 7.65
N ARG A 118 6.97 25.64 8.84
CA ARG A 118 7.99 24.82 9.50
C ARG A 118 8.39 23.58 8.69
N ILE A 119 7.43 22.98 7.97
CA ILE A 119 7.69 21.85 7.06
C ILE A 119 8.15 22.27 5.67
N ASN A 120 8.36 23.57 5.44
CA ASN A 120 8.64 24.15 4.13
C ASN A 120 7.57 23.82 3.06
N GLY A 121 6.32 23.59 3.46
CA GLY A 121 5.22 23.19 2.57
C GLY A 121 5.42 21.88 1.80
N TYR A 122 4.67 21.70 0.72
CA TYR A 122 4.78 20.53 -0.17
C TYR A 122 6.10 20.56 -0.95
N SER A 123 6.57 19.40 -1.41
CA SER A 123 7.59 19.34 -2.46
C SER A 123 7.07 19.93 -3.77
N ASN A 124 7.94 20.62 -4.51
CA ASN A 124 7.62 21.14 -5.84
C ASN A 124 7.94 20.15 -6.98
N GLU A 125 8.48 18.98 -6.65
CA GLU A 125 9.08 18.03 -7.61
C GLU A 125 8.14 16.87 -7.99
N TYR A 126 6.94 16.81 -7.42
CA TYR A 126 5.93 15.81 -7.79
C TYR A 126 5.11 16.31 -8.98
N TRP A 127 5.42 15.77 -10.16
CA TRP A 127 4.73 16.06 -11.41
C TRP A 127 3.81 14.90 -11.78
N GLY A 128 2.52 15.19 -11.99
CA GLY A 128 1.50 14.16 -12.17
C GLY A 128 0.86 13.73 -10.85
N TRP A 129 0.31 12.51 -10.80
CA TRP A 129 -0.46 12.03 -9.66
C TRP A 129 0.41 11.23 -8.68
N GLY A 130 0.16 11.40 -7.38
CA GLY A 130 0.58 10.49 -6.31
C GLY A 130 1.91 10.84 -5.63
N PHE A 131 2.03 10.39 -4.37
CA PHE A 131 3.18 10.49 -3.47
C PHE A 131 3.53 11.89 -2.95
N GLU A 132 2.88 12.96 -3.42
CA GLU A 132 3.10 14.30 -2.86
C GLU A 132 2.52 14.44 -1.45
N ASP A 133 1.39 13.76 -1.18
CA ASP A 133 0.76 13.71 0.15
C ASP A 133 1.56 12.81 1.12
N ASP A 134 2.14 11.73 0.61
CA ASP A 134 3.03 10.84 1.39
C ASP A 134 4.32 11.56 1.81
N ASP A 135 4.91 12.37 0.92
CA ASP A 135 6.04 13.26 1.26
C ASP A 135 5.62 14.34 2.27
N LEU A 136 4.45 14.97 2.10
CA LEU A 136 3.94 15.95 3.07
C LEU A 136 3.88 15.37 4.50
N LEU A 137 3.37 14.14 4.64
CA LEU A 137 3.31 13.47 5.94
C LEU A 137 4.71 13.18 6.50
N LEU A 138 5.65 12.78 5.64
CA LEU A 138 7.04 12.58 6.05
C LEU A 138 7.68 13.89 6.53
N ARG A 139 7.47 15.01 5.82
CA ARG A 139 7.96 16.34 6.24
C ARG A 139 7.41 16.75 7.60
N CYS A 140 6.14 16.48 7.87
CA CYS A 140 5.52 16.69 9.19
C CYS A 140 6.22 15.85 10.27
N THR A 141 6.50 14.60 9.96
CA THR A 141 7.22 13.66 10.84
C THR A 141 8.62 14.16 11.18
N GLU A 142 9.40 14.52 10.18
CA GLU A 142 10.80 14.94 10.35
C GLU A 142 10.95 16.23 11.15
N GLN A 143 10.02 17.15 10.98
CA GLN A 143 10.02 18.42 11.70
C GLN A 143 9.35 18.35 13.07
N ASN A 144 8.85 17.16 13.47
CA ASN A 144 8.04 16.97 14.67
C ASN A 144 6.84 17.93 14.72
N VAL A 145 6.24 18.20 13.55
CA VAL A 145 4.98 18.94 13.40
C VAL A 145 3.89 17.89 13.45
N PHE A 146 3.48 17.56 14.67
CA PHE A 146 2.55 16.51 15.10
C PHE A 146 2.20 15.43 14.06
N THR A 147 2.72 14.25 14.29
CA THR A 147 2.20 13.00 13.74
C THR A 147 2.00 12.04 14.91
N ASP A 148 0.84 11.37 14.96
CA ASP A 148 0.72 10.19 15.80
C ASP A 148 1.54 9.07 15.14
N PHE A 149 1.81 7.99 15.85
CA PHE A 149 2.57 6.90 15.29
C PHE A 149 2.01 5.57 15.72
N GLU A 150 2.01 4.64 14.78
CA GLU A 150 1.78 3.25 15.08
C GLU A 150 3.09 2.50 14.88
N ILE A 151 3.46 1.73 15.89
CA ILE A 151 4.50 0.73 15.76
C ILE A 151 3.76 -0.53 15.30
N TYR A 152 4.01 -0.96 14.07
CA TYR A 152 3.67 -2.34 13.73
C TYR A 152 4.64 -3.21 14.49
N GLU A 153 4.25 -3.60 15.71
CA GLU A 153 5.01 -4.59 16.44
C GLU A 153 5.05 -5.85 15.59
N VAL A 154 6.26 -6.28 15.25
CA VAL A 154 6.50 -7.69 14.97
C VAL A 154 5.92 -8.42 16.19
N PRO A 155 4.92 -9.30 16.02
CA PRO A 155 4.36 -10.02 17.16
C PRO A 155 5.49 -10.56 18.02
N GLN A 156 5.39 -10.50 19.35
CA GLN A 156 6.28 -11.25 20.24
C GLN A 156 6.00 -12.75 20.04
N GLN A 157 6.35 -13.27 18.87
CA GLN A 157 6.34 -14.66 18.53
C GLN A 157 7.79 -15.10 18.50
N ASP A 158 8.14 -16.03 19.38
CA ASP A 158 9.43 -16.70 19.37
C ASP A 158 9.45 -17.73 18.24
N THR A 159 9.49 -17.23 17.01
CA THR A 159 9.61 -18.04 15.79
C THR A 159 10.88 -17.70 15.02
N ALA A 160 11.28 -18.61 14.15
CA ALA A 160 12.42 -18.48 13.25
C ALA A 160 12.03 -19.03 11.88
N GLY A 161 12.84 -18.73 10.87
CA GLY A 161 12.54 -19.09 9.50
C GLY A 161 13.67 -18.69 8.57
N LEU A 162 13.34 -18.54 7.29
CA LEU A 162 14.29 -18.13 6.28
C LEU A 162 14.07 -16.68 5.85
N TYR A 163 15.16 -15.93 5.77
CA TYR A 163 15.22 -14.65 5.12
C TYR A 163 15.73 -14.82 3.69
N LEU A 164 14.85 -14.49 2.75
CA LEU A 164 15.09 -14.52 1.31
C LEU A 164 15.47 -13.11 0.87
N HIS A 165 16.55 -12.98 0.11
CA HIS A 165 17.17 -11.70 -0.22
C HIS A 165 17.19 -11.41 -1.73
N GLY A 166 16.22 -11.93 -2.49
CA GLY A 166 16.00 -11.61 -3.89
C GLY A 166 16.35 -12.75 -4.86
N ASP A 167 16.94 -12.41 -6.00
CA ASP A 167 16.97 -13.21 -7.25
C ASP A 167 17.61 -14.59 -7.18
N TRP A 168 18.28 -14.89 -6.08
CA TRP A 168 18.99 -16.13 -5.87
C TRP A 168 18.48 -16.92 -4.67
N SER A 169 17.69 -16.29 -3.80
CA SER A 169 17.15 -16.89 -2.58
C SER A 169 15.82 -17.56 -2.85
N HIS A 170 15.76 -18.88 -2.74
CA HIS A 170 14.51 -19.61 -2.98
C HIS A 170 14.53 -20.99 -2.33
N VAL A 171 13.35 -21.61 -2.27
CA VAL A 171 13.18 -23.01 -1.90
C VAL A 171 12.43 -23.74 -3.00
N VAL A 172 13.01 -24.82 -3.54
CA VAL A 172 12.39 -25.69 -4.54
C VAL A 172 11.79 -26.90 -3.84
N CYS A 173 10.49 -27.12 -3.99
CA CYS A 173 9.76 -28.19 -3.30
C CYS A 173 9.06 -29.12 -4.29
N ASP A 174 8.94 -30.41 -3.95
CA ASP A 174 8.12 -31.37 -4.70
C ASP A 174 6.66 -30.94 -4.72
N ASN A 175 6.05 -30.90 -5.91
CA ASN A 175 4.68 -30.44 -6.05
C ASN A 175 3.67 -31.60 -6.06
N ILE A 176 2.98 -31.75 -4.93
CA ILE A 176 1.80 -32.62 -4.79
C ILE A 176 0.50 -31.82 -4.61
N ILE A 177 0.54 -30.50 -4.85
CA ILE A 177 -0.61 -29.60 -4.70
C ILE A 177 -1.59 -29.86 -5.84
N ASP A 178 -2.85 -30.11 -5.49
CA ASP A 178 -3.95 -30.26 -6.45
C ASP A 178 -4.94 -29.11 -6.29
N ILE A 179 -4.81 -28.12 -7.17
CA ILE A 179 -5.69 -26.94 -7.17
C ILE A 179 -7.02 -27.18 -7.90
N GLN A 180 -7.25 -28.35 -8.50
CA GLN A 180 -8.51 -28.65 -9.20
C GLN A 180 -9.59 -29.14 -8.24
N ASN A 181 -9.20 -29.69 -7.09
CA ASN A 181 -10.07 -30.15 -6.01
C ASN A 181 -10.13 -29.15 -4.86
N ASP A 182 -10.90 -29.47 -3.81
CA ASP A 182 -10.96 -28.64 -2.60
C ASP A 182 -9.57 -28.55 -1.96
N PHE A 183 -9.10 -27.34 -1.68
CA PHE A 183 -7.77 -27.14 -1.11
C PHE A 183 -7.69 -26.00 -0.12
N THR A 184 -6.61 -26.03 0.67
CA THR A 184 -6.11 -24.88 1.42
C THR A 184 -4.62 -24.72 1.22
N ILE A 185 -4.17 -23.50 0.92
CA ILE A 185 -2.76 -23.10 0.93
C ILE A 185 -2.58 -22.06 2.03
N HIS A 186 -1.56 -22.23 2.85
CA HIS A 186 -1.22 -21.30 3.93
C HIS A 186 0.25 -20.92 3.85
N CYS A 187 0.55 -19.65 4.08
CA CYS A 187 1.92 -19.18 4.23
C CYS A 187 2.00 -18.05 5.25
N THR A 188 2.98 -18.13 6.14
CA THR A 188 3.32 -17.07 7.09
C THR A 188 4.61 -16.40 6.63
N PHE A 189 4.52 -15.11 6.32
CA PHE A 189 5.67 -14.35 5.82
C PHE A 189 5.56 -12.87 6.18
N LYS A 190 6.70 -12.20 6.12
CA LYS A 190 6.82 -10.75 6.25
C LYS A 190 7.63 -10.23 5.06
N PRO A 191 7.03 -9.47 4.14
CA PRO A 191 7.79 -8.78 3.11
C PRO A 191 8.77 -7.75 3.72
N ASP A 192 9.86 -7.49 3.02
CA ASP A 192 10.69 -6.31 3.27
C ASP A 192 10.02 -5.04 2.71
N GLU A 193 10.69 -3.91 2.91
CA GLU A 193 10.32 -2.67 2.24
C GLU A 193 10.33 -2.83 0.72
N ILE A 194 9.40 -2.11 0.09
CA ILE A 194 9.30 -2.08 -1.36
C ILE A 194 10.55 -1.39 -1.90
N ILE A 195 11.23 -2.07 -2.82
CA ILE A 195 12.35 -1.53 -3.58
C ILE A 195 11.91 -1.50 -5.04
N PRO A 196 11.40 -0.36 -5.52
CA PRO A 196 10.88 -0.28 -6.87
C PRO A 196 11.95 -0.48 -7.94
N ASP A 197 11.66 -1.27 -8.95
CA ASP A 197 12.45 -1.36 -10.17
C ASP A 197 12.15 -0.18 -11.11
N TYR A 198 13.18 0.44 -11.68
CA TYR A 198 13.01 1.56 -12.60
C TYR A 198 12.42 1.13 -13.94
N ASP A 199 12.70 -0.11 -14.37
CA ASP A 199 12.34 -0.59 -15.70
C ASP A 199 10.97 -1.28 -15.73
N LYS A 200 10.29 -1.38 -14.57
CA LYS A 200 8.97 -2.00 -14.44
C LYS A 200 7.88 -0.97 -14.13
N ASP A 201 6.69 -1.21 -14.69
CA ASP A 201 5.49 -0.41 -14.41
C ASP A 201 4.97 -0.61 -12.98
N PHE A 202 5.22 -1.78 -12.40
CA PHE A 202 4.96 -2.14 -11.00
C PHE A 202 5.85 -3.31 -10.57
N ASP A 203 5.96 -3.54 -9.26
CA ASP A 203 6.75 -4.65 -8.72
C ASP A 203 5.84 -5.68 -8.08
N GLU A 204 6.24 -6.94 -8.22
CA GLU A 204 5.60 -8.08 -7.61
C GLU A 204 6.65 -8.98 -6.96
N TYR A 205 6.50 -9.20 -5.66
CA TYR A 205 7.40 -9.98 -4.83
C TYR A 205 6.71 -11.31 -4.48
N CYS A 206 7.03 -12.36 -5.22
CA CYS A 206 6.34 -13.65 -5.20
C CYS A 206 6.86 -14.56 -4.08
N VAL A 207 6.09 -14.74 -3.01
CA VAL A 207 6.47 -15.61 -1.89
C VAL A 207 6.21 -17.08 -2.19
N PHE A 208 5.16 -17.42 -2.94
CA PHE A 208 4.86 -18.79 -3.36
C PHE A 208 4.43 -18.80 -4.82
N SER A 209 4.92 -19.77 -5.58
CA SER A 209 4.48 -20.00 -6.95
C SER A 209 4.39 -21.48 -7.31
N ILE A 210 3.41 -21.81 -8.14
CA ILE A 210 3.46 -22.97 -9.02
C ILE A 210 3.72 -22.42 -10.43
N PRO A 211 4.94 -22.63 -11.00
CA PRO A 211 5.30 -22.09 -12.31
C PRO A 211 4.41 -22.60 -13.45
N GLY A 212 4.52 -21.98 -14.62
CA GLY A 212 3.78 -22.36 -15.83
C GLY A 212 2.75 -21.30 -16.17
N TRP A 213 1.49 -21.51 -15.78
CA TRP A 213 0.46 -20.47 -15.83
C TRP A 213 0.43 -19.59 -14.57
N ASP A 214 1.42 -19.72 -13.68
CA ASP A 214 1.59 -18.90 -12.48
C ASP A 214 0.35 -18.90 -11.56
N THR A 215 0.27 -19.91 -10.67
CA THR A 215 -0.53 -19.77 -9.44
C THR A 215 0.37 -19.19 -8.37
N THR A 216 0.13 -17.94 -7.96
CA THR A 216 1.08 -17.21 -7.10
C THR A 216 0.42 -16.55 -5.91
N LEU A 217 1.19 -16.46 -4.83
CA LEU A 217 0.95 -15.59 -3.68
C LEU A 217 2.08 -14.58 -3.63
N SER A 218 1.74 -13.29 -3.62
CA SER A 218 2.70 -12.20 -3.71
C SER A 218 2.35 -11.02 -2.81
N TYR A 219 3.34 -10.16 -2.58
CA TYR A 219 3.17 -8.79 -2.12
C TYR A 219 3.61 -7.86 -3.25
N ASN A 220 2.92 -6.74 -3.48
CA ASN A 220 3.22 -5.85 -4.60
C ASN A 220 3.59 -4.43 -4.18
N SER A 221 4.10 -3.64 -5.13
CA SER A 221 4.50 -2.24 -4.87
C SER A 221 3.33 -1.32 -4.50
N PHE A 222 2.08 -1.79 -4.54
CA PHE A 222 0.91 -1.05 -4.06
C PHE A 222 0.60 -1.31 -2.57
N ASN A 223 1.49 -1.99 -1.85
CA ASN A 223 1.32 -2.45 -0.47
C ASN A 223 0.11 -3.38 -0.29
N ARG A 224 -0.02 -4.36 -1.19
CA ARG A 224 -1.12 -5.33 -1.13
C ARG A 224 -0.61 -6.75 -1.26
N TYR A 225 -1.22 -7.63 -0.49
CA TYR A 225 -1.10 -9.07 -0.66
C TYR A 225 -2.03 -9.49 -1.80
N LYS A 226 -1.55 -10.34 -2.71
CA LYS A 226 -2.33 -10.81 -3.85
C LYS A 226 -2.18 -12.32 -3.99
N PHE A 227 -3.29 -13.00 -4.22
CA PHE A 227 -3.29 -14.36 -4.72
C PHE A 227 -3.90 -14.38 -6.13
N GLU A 228 -3.28 -15.08 -7.05
CA GLU A 228 -3.76 -15.27 -8.42
C GLU A 228 -3.65 -16.74 -8.86
N THR A 229 -4.59 -17.15 -9.71
CA THR A 229 -4.64 -18.47 -10.33
C THR A 229 -5.48 -18.39 -11.61
N TRP A 230 -5.42 -19.41 -12.46
CA TRP A 230 -6.07 -19.40 -13.76
C TRP A 230 -7.10 -20.52 -13.88
N ASP A 231 -8.14 -20.27 -14.66
CA ASP A 231 -9.10 -21.31 -15.03
C ASP A 231 -8.79 -21.93 -16.40
N ILE A 232 -9.42 -23.06 -16.72
CA ILE A 232 -9.23 -23.77 -18.00
C ILE A 232 -9.64 -22.97 -19.24
N GLY A 233 -10.30 -21.82 -19.07
CA GLY A 233 -10.62 -20.88 -20.13
C GLY A 233 -9.61 -19.72 -20.23
N GLU A 234 -8.44 -19.87 -19.60
CA GLU A 234 -7.37 -18.86 -19.58
C GLU A 234 -7.82 -17.54 -18.95
N GLU A 235 -8.80 -17.59 -18.04
CA GLU A 235 -9.23 -16.42 -17.27
C GLU A 235 -8.45 -16.34 -15.95
N CYS A 236 -7.78 -15.22 -15.71
CA CYS A 236 -7.06 -14.97 -14.45
C CYS A 236 -8.03 -14.59 -13.31
N HIS A 237 -7.89 -15.30 -12.20
CA HIS A 237 -8.65 -15.12 -10.97
C HIS A 237 -7.75 -14.62 -9.86
N GLN A 238 -7.82 -13.32 -9.59
CA GLN A 238 -7.08 -12.68 -8.51
C GLN A 238 -7.99 -12.23 -7.36
N ILE A 239 -7.44 -12.30 -6.14
CA ILE A 239 -7.96 -11.62 -4.95
C ILE A 239 -6.79 -10.80 -4.38
N THR A 240 -7.05 -9.52 -4.13
CA THR A 240 -6.06 -8.57 -3.62
C THR A 240 -6.55 -8.00 -2.30
N SER A 241 -5.66 -7.84 -1.33
CA SER A 241 -5.97 -7.21 -0.05
C SER A 241 -6.19 -5.70 -0.16
N ASP A 242 -6.77 -5.16 0.91
CA ASP A 242 -6.65 -3.74 1.24
C ASP A 242 -5.17 -3.37 1.44
N TYR A 243 -4.86 -2.07 1.41
CA TYR A 243 -3.52 -1.55 1.66
C TYR A 243 -3.08 -1.96 3.07
N ASP A 244 -1.93 -2.62 3.17
CA ASP A 244 -1.35 -3.00 4.44
C ASP A 244 0.18 -3.05 4.34
N TYR A 245 0.83 -2.61 5.42
CA TYR A 245 2.28 -2.49 5.44
C TYR A 245 2.98 -3.86 5.45
N PRO A 246 4.28 -3.90 5.09
CA PRO A 246 5.11 -5.11 5.20
C PRO A 246 5.26 -5.57 6.66
N LYS A 247 4.31 -6.38 7.14
CA LYS A 247 4.28 -6.95 8.50
C LYS A 247 4.19 -8.47 8.42
N LEU A 248 4.53 -9.14 9.52
CA LEU A 248 4.34 -10.59 9.61
C LEU A 248 2.86 -10.90 9.49
N THR A 249 2.51 -11.62 8.43
CA THR A 249 1.14 -11.83 8.01
C THR A 249 0.94 -13.30 7.70
N LYS A 250 -0.20 -13.85 8.13
CA LYS A 250 -0.62 -15.20 7.79
C LYS A 250 -1.66 -15.13 6.67
N ILE A 251 -1.29 -15.57 5.47
CA ILE A 251 -2.22 -15.66 4.35
C ILE A 251 -2.72 -17.08 4.20
N THR A 252 -4.04 -17.25 4.15
CA THR A 252 -4.69 -18.54 3.90
C THR A 252 -5.61 -18.44 2.71
N ILE A 253 -5.45 -19.32 1.73
CA ILE A 253 -6.30 -19.43 0.55
C ILE A 253 -7.10 -20.71 0.67
N THR A 254 -8.42 -20.63 0.55
CA THR A 254 -9.29 -21.81 0.51
C THR A 254 -10.07 -21.84 -0.79
N TYR A 255 -10.20 -23.00 -1.39
CA TYR A 255 -11.05 -23.20 -2.56
C TYR A 255 -11.99 -24.37 -2.31
N LYS A 256 -13.30 -24.11 -2.38
CA LYS A 256 -14.34 -25.12 -2.23
C LYS A 256 -15.56 -24.78 -3.06
N ASP A 257 -16.14 -25.78 -3.71
CA ASP A 257 -17.38 -25.61 -4.49
C ASP A 257 -17.27 -24.45 -5.51
N ARG A 258 -16.10 -24.30 -6.13
CA ARG A 258 -15.74 -23.20 -7.05
C ARG A 258 -15.70 -21.80 -6.44
N ILE A 259 -15.62 -21.69 -5.12
CA ILE A 259 -15.49 -20.44 -4.39
C ILE A 259 -14.06 -20.35 -3.86
N LEU A 260 -13.27 -19.48 -4.49
CA LEU A 260 -11.95 -19.09 -4.01
C LEU A 260 -12.10 -18.02 -2.94
N LYS A 261 -11.40 -18.15 -1.82
CA LYS A 261 -11.36 -17.15 -0.75
C LYS A 261 -9.92 -16.93 -0.31
N MET A 262 -9.61 -15.68 0.01
CA MET A 262 -8.36 -15.28 0.63
C MET A 262 -8.65 -14.73 2.01
N TYR A 263 -7.86 -15.18 2.98
CA TYR A 263 -7.87 -14.71 4.35
C TYR A 263 -6.52 -14.12 4.70
N GLN A 264 -6.53 -13.03 5.44
CA GLN A 264 -5.36 -12.38 6.00
C GLN A 264 -5.54 -12.33 7.52
N ASP A 265 -4.61 -12.92 8.26
CA ASP A 265 -4.63 -12.96 9.73
C ASP A 265 -5.97 -13.48 10.28
N GLY A 266 -6.49 -14.54 9.66
CA GLY A 266 -7.77 -15.18 10.03
C GLY A 266 -9.03 -14.46 9.52
N ASN A 267 -8.91 -13.26 8.94
CA ASN A 267 -10.03 -12.45 8.46
C ASN A 267 -10.22 -12.61 6.95
N LEU A 268 -11.48 -12.73 6.51
CA LEU A 268 -11.80 -12.85 5.07
C LEU A 268 -11.52 -11.52 4.37
N VAL A 269 -10.60 -11.54 3.41
CA VAL A 269 -10.23 -10.38 2.57
C VAL A 269 -11.13 -10.30 1.35
N GLY A 270 -11.33 -11.43 0.67
CA GLY A 270 -12.10 -11.45 -0.56
C GLY A 270 -12.54 -12.85 -0.94
N LYS A 271 -13.52 -12.90 -1.85
CA LYS A 271 -14.03 -14.15 -2.43
C LYS A 271 -14.27 -13.97 -3.93
N LYS A 272 -14.00 -15.01 -4.72
CA LYS A 272 -14.30 -15.06 -6.15
C LYS A 272 -15.02 -16.36 -6.49
N ILE A 273 -16.09 -16.26 -7.28
CA ILE A 273 -16.79 -17.42 -7.82
C ILE A 273 -16.18 -17.72 -9.18
N ILE A 274 -15.60 -18.91 -9.33
CA ILE A 274 -14.90 -19.32 -10.54
C ILE A 274 -15.84 -20.22 -11.34
N LYS A 275 -16.23 -19.78 -12.55
CA LYS A 275 -17.24 -20.52 -13.32
C LYS A 275 -16.71 -21.83 -13.86
N ARG A 276 -15.45 -21.85 -14.31
CA ARG A 276 -14.78 -23.03 -14.88
C ARG A 276 -13.94 -23.73 -13.80
N ARG A 277 -13.38 -24.89 -14.13
CA ARG A 277 -12.39 -25.53 -13.26
C ARG A 277 -11.09 -24.75 -13.31
N LEU A 278 -10.35 -24.76 -12.20
CA LEU A 278 -8.98 -24.23 -12.17
C LEU A 278 -8.10 -25.04 -13.14
N LEU A 279 -7.20 -24.34 -13.81
CA LEU A 279 -6.26 -24.92 -14.74
C LEU A 279 -5.28 -25.80 -13.97
N ASP A 280 -5.04 -27.01 -14.47
CA ASP A 280 -4.03 -27.88 -13.87
C ASP A 280 -2.64 -27.29 -14.14
N THR A 281 -2.05 -26.66 -13.12
CA THR A 281 -0.70 -26.09 -13.19
C THR A 281 0.37 -27.10 -12.79
N LYS A 282 0.09 -28.42 -12.76
CA LYS A 282 0.98 -29.45 -12.21
C LYS A 282 2.34 -29.52 -12.93
N GLN A 283 3.23 -28.64 -12.49
CA GLN A 283 4.67 -28.76 -12.60
C GLN A 283 5.17 -29.78 -11.59
N GLU A 284 6.33 -30.35 -11.83
CA GLU A 284 6.98 -31.26 -10.87
C GLU A 284 7.34 -30.54 -9.55
N LYS A 285 7.53 -29.22 -9.61
CA LYS A 285 8.00 -28.39 -8.49
C LYS A 285 7.13 -27.16 -8.27
N PHE A 286 7.03 -26.75 -7.02
CA PHE A 286 6.58 -25.41 -6.63
C PHE A 286 7.73 -24.69 -5.93
N LEU A 287 7.66 -23.37 -5.89
CA LEU A 287 8.75 -22.52 -5.42
C LEU A 287 8.27 -21.63 -4.28
N ILE A 288 9.15 -21.40 -3.31
CA ILE A 288 9.02 -20.36 -2.30
C ILE A 288 10.12 -19.33 -2.56
N GLY A 289 9.75 -18.05 -2.57
CA GLY A 289 10.67 -16.93 -2.73
C GLY A 289 10.89 -16.41 -4.14
N ILE A 290 10.33 -17.06 -5.16
CA ILE A 290 10.52 -16.67 -6.57
C ILE A 290 9.35 -17.19 -7.41
N ALA A 291 9.00 -16.50 -8.50
CA ALA A 291 7.94 -16.96 -9.41
C ALA A 291 8.41 -18.09 -10.35
N SER A 292 9.66 -18.02 -10.80
CA SER A 292 10.27 -19.07 -11.63
C SER A 292 11.78 -18.93 -11.64
N ILE A 293 12.48 -20.06 -11.48
CA ILE A 293 13.95 -20.13 -11.61
C ILE A 293 14.43 -20.02 -13.06
N ASN A 294 13.54 -20.25 -14.03
CA ASN A 294 13.87 -20.27 -15.47
C ASN A 294 13.64 -18.92 -16.15
N ARG A 295 13.13 -17.91 -15.43
CA ARG A 295 12.96 -16.56 -15.97
C ARG A 295 14.25 -15.77 -15.85
N GLU A 296 14.69 -15.17 -16.96
CA GLU A 296 15.87 -14.31 -16.99
C GLU A 296 15.50 -12.84 -16.67
N ASP A 297 14.37 -12.34 -17.18
CA ASP A 297 14.04 -10.90 -17.10
C ASP A 297 13.23 -10.50 -15.84
N ASP A 298 12.16 -11.23 -15.52
CA ASP A 298 11.30 -10.95 -14.36
C ASP A 298 11.05 -12.20 -13.51
N ARG A 299 11.98 -12.43 -12.57
CA ARG A 299 11.91 -13.52 -11.60
C ARG A 299 10.85 -13.31 -10.52
N LYS A 300 10.35 -12.07 -10.36
CA LYS A 300 9.43 -11.65 -9.29
C LYS A 300 9.92 -12.10 -7.90
N SER A 301 11.22 -11.96 -7.67
CA SER A 301 11.88 -12.51 -6.49
C SER A 301 11.36 -11.87 -5.22
N PHE A 302 11.09 -12.67 -4.21
CA PHE A 302 10.68 -12.20 -2.91
C PHE A 302 11.90 -11.74 -2.11
N ARG A 303 11.68 -10.66 -1.37
CA ARG A 303 12.61 -10.20 -0.35
C ARG A 303 11.85 -10.09 0.97
N GLY A 304 12.32 -10.78 1.98
CA GLY A 304 11.67 -10.80 3.29
C GLY A 304 11.82 -12.12 4.01
N PHE A 305 11.07 -12.26 5.09
CA PHE A 305 11.09 -13.43 5.96
C PHE A 305 9.93 -14.38 5.67
N VAL A 306 10.18 -15.68 5.65
CA VAL A 306 9.17 -16.73 5.53
C VAL A 306 9.32 -17.68 6.72
N SER A 307 8.24 -17.84 7.49
CA SER A 307 8.20 -18.69 8.69
C SER A 307 7.76 -20.11 8.33
N ASP A 308 6.69 -20.24 7.55
CA ASP A 308 6.13 -21.54 7.21
C ASP A 308 5.31 -21.51 5.91
N PHE A 309 5.14 -22.70 5.34
CA PHE A 309 4.23 -23.00 4.22
C PHE A 309 3.51 -24.33 4.47
N ALA A 310 2.21 -24.36 4.21
CA ALA A 310 1.40 -25.57 4.38
C ALA A 310 0.31 -25.71 3.31
N TYR A 311 -0.02 -26.96 2.99
CA TYR A 311 -1.09 -27.31 2.07
C TYR A 311 -1.96 -28.46 2.60
N TRP A 312 -3.28 -28.28 2.52
CA TRP A 312 -4.29 -29.29 2.83
C TRP A 312 -5.06 -29.67 1.58
N ASP A 313 -5.36 -30.97 1.43
CA ASP A 313 -6.25 -31.52 0.40
C ASP A 313 -7.74 -31.36 0.74
N LYS A 314 -8.07 -30.32 1.51
CA LYS A 314 -9.43 -29.87 1.80
C LYS A 314 -9.44 -28.36 1.96
N ALA A 315 -10.60 -27.75 1.77
CA ALA A 315 -10.84 -26.39 2.23
C ALA A 315 -11.09 -26.36 3.75
N LEU A 316 -10.26 -25.64 4.48
CA LEU A 316 -10.46 -25.38 5.91
C LEU A 316 -11.70 -24.52 6.13
N ALA A 317 -12.42 -24.80 7.22
CA ALA A 317 -13.54 -23.98 7.63
C ALA A 317 -13.07 -22.63 8.20
N ARG A 318 -13.94 -21.61 8.21
CA ARG A 318 -13.58 -20.25 8.66
C ARG A 318 -13.03 -20.23 10.09
N ASN A 319 -13.59 -21.03 10.99
CA ASN A 319 -13.13 -21.15 12.37
C ASN A 319 -11.73 -21.79 12.45
N GLU A 320 -11.43 -22.76 11.59
CA GLU A 320 -10.09 -23.36 11.53
C GLU A 320 -9.06 -22.35 11.03
N VAL A 321 -9.40 -21.57 9.99
CA VAL A 321 -8.53 -20.49 9.49
C VAL A 321 -8.28 -19.43 10.57
N GLN A 322 -9.29 -19.10 11.38
CA GLN A 322 -9.11 -18.23 12.55
C GLN A 322 -8.22 -18.88 13.62
N GLY A 323 -8.37 -20.18 13.85
CA GLY A 323 -7.54 -20.93 14.79
C GLY A 323 -6.06 -20.97 14.42
N LEU A 324 -5.74 -21.13 13.13
CA LEU A 324 -4.34 -21.02 12.64
C LEU A 324 -3.70 -19.67 12.99
N HIS A 325 -4.50 -18.60 13.03
CA HIS A 325 -4.01 -17.27 13.42
C HIS A 325 -3.86 -17.13 14.93
N GLN A 326 -4.88 -17.53 15.69
CA GLN A 326 -4.93 -17.33 17.15
C GLN A 326 -3.99 -18.25 17.93
N ASN A 327 -3.69 -19.45 17.41
CA ASN A 327 -2.92 -20.46 18.13
C ASN A 327 -1.43 -20.44 17.74
N SER A 328 -0.75 -19.34 18.05
CA SER A 328 0.68 -19.15 17.74
C SER A 328 1.56 -20.06 18.61
N GLY A 329 1.89 -21.25 18.11
CA GLY A 329 2.89 -22.13 18.73
C GLY A 329 2.61 -23.63 18.60
N MET A 330 1.38 -24.01 18.28
CA MET A 330 1.04 -25.41 18.02
C MET A 330 1.36 -25.80 16.58
N SER A 331 1.86 -27.03 16.41
CA SER A 331 2.13 -27.60 15.09
C SER A 331 0.82 -27.89 14.36
N TYR A 332 0.76 -27.63 13.05
CA TYR A 332 -0.39 -27.98 12.20
C TYR A 332 -0.62 -29.51 12.08
N LEU A 333 0.29 -30.33 12.61
CA LEU A 333 0.14 -31.79 12.72
C LEU A 333 -0.77 -32.21 13.90
N ILE A 334 -1.13 -31.29 14.78
CA ILE A 334 -1.89 -31.58 16.00
C ILE A 334 -3.26 -30.94 15.88
N ASP A 335 -4.31 -31.76 16.00
CA ASP A 335 -5.68 -31.25 16.15
C ASP A 335 -5.87 -30.64 17.54
N ASP A 336 -6.62 -29.55 17.58
CA ASP A 336 -6.98 -28.82 18.79
C ASP A 336 -8.46 -28.40 18.80
N ASN A 337 -8.85 -27.54 19.74
CA ASN A 337 -10.25 -27.12 19.88
C ASN A 337 -10.78 -26.27 18.70
N GLN A 338 -9.90 -25.63 17.94
CA GLN A 338 -10.24 -24.71 16.85
C GLN A 338 -9.84 -25.25 15.46
N TYR A 339 -8.85 -26.14 15.38
CA TYR A 339 -8.33 -26.77 14.16
C TYR A 339 -8.38 -28.30 14.25
N ASN A 340 -9.00 -28.98 13.28
CA ASN A 340 -9.17 -30.44 13.32
C ASN A 340 -8.94 -31.11 11.95
N SER A 341 -7.99 -30.57 11.19
CA SER A 341 -7.71 -30.97 9.81
C SER A 341 -6.31 -31.54 9.61
N SER A 342 -5.63 -31.98 10.68
CA SER A 342 -4.27 -32.53 10.59
C SER A 342 -4.15 -33.72 9.62
N GLN A 343 -5.19 -34.56 9.51
CA GLN A 343 -5.20 -35.70 8.57
C GLN A 343 -5.21 -35.28 7.09
N ASN A 344 -5.69 -34.07 6.81
CA ASN A 344 -5.74 -33.50 5.47
C ASN A 344 -4.50 -32.68 5.12
N LEU A 345 -3.62 -32.39 6.09
CA LEU A 345 -2.36 -31.70 5.85
C LEU A 345 -1.42 -32.63 5.05
N LYS A 346 -0.99 -32.19 3.86
CA LYS A 346 -0.15 -33.00 2.94
C LYS A 346 1.25 -32.43 2.76
N ILE A 347 1.41 -31.11 2.91
CA ILE A 347 2.71 -30.45 2.91
C ILE A 347 2.77 -29.55 4.12
N TYR A 348 3.86 -29.64 4.88
CA TYR A 348 4.16 -28.68 5.93
C TYR A 348 5.66 -28.43 6.02
N TYR A 349 6.08 -27.26 5.58
CA TYR A 349 7.43 -26.76 5.75
C TYR A 349 7.42 -25.70 6.85
N ASP A 350 8.02 -26.02 7.98
CA ASP A 350 8.35 -25.06 9.03
C ASP A 350 9.85 -24.72 8.87
N PHE A 351 10.12 -23.50 8.41
CA PHE A 351 11.44 -23.12 7.92
C PHE A 351 12.50 -23.02 9.03
N LYS A 352 12.11 -23.02 10.30
CA LYS A 352 13.05 -23.13 11.43
C LYS A 352 13.78 -24.46 11.47
N HIS A 353 13.27 -25.48 10.77
CA HIS A 353 13.91 -26.80 10.64
C HIS A 353 14.82 -26.90 9.40
N THR A 354 15.26 -25.79 8.84
CA THR A 354 16.24 -25.77 7.74
C THR A 354 17.63 -26.16 8.23
N THR A 355 18.31 -27.02 7.50
CA THR A 355 19.72 -27.38 7.70
C THR A 355 20.54 -27.02 6.47
N PHE A 356 21.70 -26.41 6.67
CA PHE A 356 22.64 -26.07 5.58
C PHE A 356 23.75 -27.11 5.46
N ASP A 357 24.28 -27.27 4.24
CA ASP A 357 25.31 -28.28 3.95
C ASP A 357 26.64 -27.97 4.65
N LYS A 358 26.89 -26.70 4.96
CA LYS A 358 28.09 -26.22 5.65
C LYS A 358 27.74 -25.17 6.72
N SER A 359 28.49 -25.15 7.82
CA SER A 359 28.29 -24.17 8.89
C SER A 359 28.63 -22.75 8.41
N TYR A 360 27.73 -21.79 8.69
CA TYR A 360 27.84 -20.37 8.32
C TYR A 360 27.91 -20.09 6.81
N ASP A 361 27.67 -21.12 6.00
CA ASP A 361 27.54 -21.04 4.55
C ASP A 361 26.09 -21.31 4.21
N TYR A 362 25.43 -20.26 3.73
CA TYR A 362 23.99 -20.25 3.49
C TYR A 362 23.65 -20.45 2.00
N GLU A 363 24.59 -20.97 1.21
CA GLU A 363 24.42 -21.19 -0.23
C GLU A 363 23.45 -22.32 -0.54
N THR A 364 23.58 -23.48 0.12
CA THR A 364 22.74 -24.65 -0.14
C THR A 364 22.33 -25.33 1.16
N GLY A 365 21.07 -25.76 1.20
CA GLY A 365 20.51 -26.45 2.34
C GLY A 365 19.23 -27.20 2.00
N LYS A 366 18.59 -27.75 3.03
CA LYS A 366 17.35 -28.50 2.91
C LYS A 366 16.42 -28.19 4.07
N VAL A 367 15.13 -28.20 3.79
CA VAL A 367 14.06 -28.11 4.79
C VAL A 367 13.16 -29.33 4.68
N MET A 368 12.88 -29.97 5.80
CA MET A 368 12.10 -31.20 5.84
C MET A 368 10.59 -30.90 5.70
N ASN A 369 9.88 -31.69 4.89
CA ASN A 369 8.42 -31.70 4.94
C ASN A 369 7.98 -32.49 6.20
N LEU A 370 7.41 -31.80 7.18
CA LEU A 370 7.03 -32.39 8.47
C LEU A 370 5.89 -33.42 8.36
N VAL A 371 5.13 -33.41 7.26
CA VAL A 371 4.12 -34.46 6.97
C VAL A 371 4.78 -35.73 6.44
N ASN A 372 5.78 -35.58 5.59
CA ASN A 372 6.53 -36.69 4.99
C ASN A 372 8.03 -36.43 5.13
N THR A 373 8.62 -36.95 6.21
CA THR A 373 10.01 -36.71 6.60
C THR A 373 11.06 -37.27 5.63
N LYS A 374 10.63 -37.98 4.57
CA LYS A 374 11.49 -38.42 3.46
C LYS A 374 11.54 -37.44 2.30
N SER A 375 10.67 -36.43 2.27
CA SER A 375 10.63 -35.38 1.25
C SER A 375 11.22 -34.09 1.82
N PHE A 376 12.00 -33.40 1.01
CA PHE A 376 12.74 -32.19 1.39
C PHE A 376 12.52 -31.11 0.34
N GLY A 377 12.44 -29.85 0.79
CA GLY A 377 12.65 -28.69 -0.06
C GLY A 377 14.13 -28.37 -0.15
N GLU A 378 14.62 -28.06 -1.35
CA GLU A 378 16.00 -27.62 -1.59
C GLU A 378 16.08 -26.11 -1.39
N VAL A 379 16.89 -25.68 -0.43
CA VAL A 379 17.07 -24.28 -0.07
C VAL A 379 18.32 -23.74 -0.77
N SER A 380 18.20 -22.58 -1.41
CA SER A 380 19.31 -21.89 -2.07
C SER A 380 19.44 -20.47 -1.55
N GLN A 381 20.68 -20.06 -1.25
CA GLN A 381 21.09 -18.71 -0.85
C GLN A 381 20.11 -18.02 0.10
N SER A 382 19.84 -18.62 1.25
CA SER A 382 18.78 -18.16 2.17
C SER A 382 19.33 -18.09 3.60
N ILE A 383 19.01 -17.03 4.35
CA ILE A 383 19.65 -16.79 5.65
C ILE A 383 18.69 -17.22 6.76
N PRO A 384 19.06 -18.13 7.68
CA PRO A 384 18.24 -18.43 8.83
C PRO A 384 18.19 -17.20 9.77
N LYS A 385 16.98 -16.78 10.16
CA LYS A 385 16.78 -15.64 11.07
C LYS A 385 15.73 -15.95 12.14
N SER A 386 15.90 -15.39 13.33
CA SER A 386 14.79 -15.28 14.28
C SER A 386 13.90 -14.10 13.91
N LEU A 387 12.63 -14.16 14.29
CA LEU A 387 11.70 -13.06 14.09
C LEU A 387 12.11 -11.81 14.90
N GLN A 388 12.79 -11.99 16.03
CA GLN A 388 13.29 -10.91 16.87
C GLN A 388 14.42 -10.10 16.21
N ASP A 389 15.16 -10.72 15.29
CA ASP A 389 16.21 -10.06 14.50
C ASP A 389 15.64 -9.20 13.36
N ILE A 390 14.31 -9.18 13.18
CA ILE A 390 13.67 -8.36 12.16
C ILE A 390 13.31 -6.99 12.75
N GLU A 391 13.76 -5.94 12.07
CA GLU A 391 13.56 -4.57 12.50
C GLU A 391 12.07 -4.23 12.69
N ARG A 392 11.76 -3.60 13.83
CA ARG A 392 10.45 -3.00 14.09
C ARG A 392 10.35 -1.69 13.33
N LYS A 393 9.22 -1.45 12.67
CA LYS A 393 8.99 -0.22 11.94
C LYS A 393 7.91 0.64 12.60
N LYS A 394 8.21 1.94 12.65
CA LYS A 394 7.31 3.00 13.08
C LYS A 394 6.76 3.68 11.83
N ILE A 395 5.44 3.77 11.71
CA ILE A 395 4.78 4.55 10.67
C ILE A 395 4.12 5.78 11.28
N SER A 396 4.14 6.89 10.55
CA SER A 396 3.48 8.12 10.94
C SER A 396 2.01 8.08 10.55
N ILE A 397 1.13 8.51 11.44
CA ILE A 397 -0.31 8.60 11.22
C ILE A 397 -0.71 10.07 11.37
N PRO A 398 -1.41 10.65 10.37
CA PRO A 398 -1.91 12.00 10.49
C PRO A 398 -3.04 12.06 11.54
N ALA A 399 -3.11 13.16 12.29
CA ALA A 399 -4.28 13.45 13.10
C ALA A 399 -5.50 13.58 12.19
N ARG A 400 -6.62 12.96 12.56
CA ARG A 400 -7.86 12.97 11.77
C ARG A 400 -8.97 13.68 12.52
N ARG A 401 -9.67 14.57 11.83
CA ARG A 401 -10.97 15.09 12.30
C ARG A 401 -12.05 14.42 11.46
N LYS A 402 -13.00 13.75 12.12
CA LYS A 402 -14.09 13.06 11.44
C LYS A 402 -14.85 14.06 10.59
N SER A 403 -14.79 13.86 9.29
CA SER A 403 -15.48 14.67 8.30
C SER A 403 -15.96 13.83 7.10
N THR A 404 -17.08 14.25 6.52
CA THR A 404 -17.75 13.56 5.43
C THR A 404 -17.91 14.48 4.22
N PHE A 405 -17.52 13.97 3.05
CA PHE A 405 -17.61 14.68 1.77
C PHE A 405 -18.51 13.92 0.77
N LYS A 406 -19.00 14.62 -0.25
CA LYS A 406 -19.57 14.04 -1.46
C LYS A 406 -18.55 14.23 -2.59
N LEU A 407 -18.17 13.14 -3.26
CA LEU A 407 -17.27 13.20 -4.41
C LEU A 407 -18.03 13.56 -5.69
N ILE A 408 -17.50 14.50 -6.46
CA ILE A 408 -17.92 14.71 -7.85
C ILE A 408 -17.30 13.60 -8.69
N GLY A 409 -18.13 12.89 -9.47
CA GLY A 409 -17.68 11.75 -10.25
C GLY A 409 -16.65 12.13 -11.31
N HIS A 410 -15.49 11.47 -11.30
CA HIS A 410 -14.49 11.56 -12.35
C HIS A 410 -13.85 10.17 -12.58
N PRO A 411 -13.27 9.90 -13.76
CA PRO A 411 -12.51 8.69 -13.99
C PRO A 411 -11.32 8.58 -13.01
N PRO A 412 -10.93 7.37 -12.55
CA PRO A 412 -9.74 7.20 -11.73
C PRO A 412 -8.49 7.65 -12.51
N GLU A 413 -7.63 8.42 -11.85
CA GLU A 413 -6.42 9.02 -12.44
C GLU A 413 -5.10 8.46 -11.87
N GLY A 414 -5.15 7.69 -10.78
CA GLY A 414 -3.97 7.08 -10.15
C GLY A 414 -3.88 5.58 -10.44
N TYR A 415 -4.31 4.76 -9.49
CA TYR A 415 -4.34 3.30 -9.63
C TYR A 415 -5.61 2.82 -10.35
N LYS A 416 -5.48 1.92 -11.33
CA LYS A 416 -6.59 1.27 -12.02
C LYS A 416 -6.19 -0.15 -12.45
N ASP A 417 -7.06 -1.12 -12.19
CA ASP A 417 -6.98 -2.49 -12.72
C ASP A 417 -5.63 -3.22 -12.52
N GLY A 418 -4.93 -2.99 -11.40
CA GLY A 418 -3.66 -3.66 -11.11
C GLY A 418 -2.40 -2.82 -11.35
N GLY A 419 -2.52 -1.63 -11.93
CA GLY A 419 -1.38 -0.78 -12.28
C GLY A 419 -1.61 0.72 -12.09
N TRP A 420 -0.55 1.51 -12.22
CA TRP A 420 -0.64 2.96 -12.35
C TRP A 420 -1.15 3.32 -13.75
N LYS A 421 -2.08 4.28 -13.84
CA LYS A 421 -2.60 4.76 -15.13
C LYS A 421 -1.55 5.55 -15.93
N TYR A 422 -0.64 6.24 -15.23
CA TYR A 422 0.37 7.10 -15.84
C TYR A 422 1.77 6.72 -15.35
N GLN A 423 2.74 6.74 -16.27
CA GLN A 423 4.15 6.49 -15.97
C GLN A 423 4.71 7.50 -14.95
N SER A 424 4.23 8.76 -14.96
CA SER A 424 4.63 9.77 -13.99
C SER A 424 4.32 9.36 -12.54
N THR A 425 3.21 8.67 -12.30
CA THR A 425 2.90 8.15 -10.96
C THR A 425 3.87 7.06 -10.52
N ARG A 426 4.31 6.20 -11.45
CA ARG A 426 5.37 5.23 -11.19
C ARG A 426 6.70 5.92 -10.87
N LEU A 427 7.07 6.97 -11.60
CA LEU A 427 8.27 7.76 -11.30
C LEU A 427 8.19 8.42 -9.91
N ASN A 428 7.01 8.94 -9.53
CA ASN A 428 6.77 9.50 -8.21
C ASN A 428 6.90 8.43 -7.10
N GLN A 429 6.40 7.21 -7.32
CA GLN A 429 6.60 6.07 -6.42
C GLN A 429 8.09 5.77 -6.23
N ILE A 430 8.84 5.62 -7.34
CA ILE A 430 10.26 5.31 -7.28
C ILE A 430 11.03 6.42 -6.55
N ARG A 431 10.72 7.69 -6.85
CA ARG A 431 11.27 8.84 -6.14
C ARG A 431 11.00 8.77 -4.65
N TYR A 432 9.75 8.51 -4.25
CA TYR A 432 9.39 8.45 -2.84
C TYR A 432 10.16 7.35 -2.10
N TYR A 433 10.14 6.12 -2.61
CA TYR A 433 10.81 5.00 -1.93
C TYR A 433 12.34 5.13 -1.93
N LYS A 434 12.98 5.44 -3.07
CA LYS A 434 14.46 5.45 -3.15
C LYS A 434 15.12 6.75 -2.68
N GLN A 435 14.45 7.88 -2.84
CA GLN A 435 15.09 9.19 -2.62
C GLN A 435 14.59 9.88 -1.36
N ILE A 436 13.34 9.64 -0.94
CA ILE A 436 12.69 10.37 0.15
C ILE A 436 12.63 9.51 1.42
N LEU A 437 12.16 8.26 1.32
CA LEU A 437 12.06 7.36 2.47
C LEU A 437 13.44 6.94 3.00
N ASP A 438 14.37 6.59 2.11
CA ASP A 438 15.71 6.11 2.48
C ASP A 438 16.66 7.21 2.97
N ASN A 439 16.48 8.47 2.52
CA ASN A 439 17.46 9.55 2.71
C ASN A 439 16.93 10.78 3.47
N LYS A 440 15.74 10.69 4.09
CA LYS A 440 14.96 11.81 4.64
C LYS A 440 14.45 12.76 3.54
N SER A 441 13.35 13.44 3.80
CA SER A 441 12.74 14.37 2.84
C SER A 441 13.72 15.46 2.42
N ASN A 442 13.54 15.98 1.21
CA ASN A 442 14.33 17.09 0.69
C ASN A 442 13.83 18.46 1.17
N LEU A 443 13.13 18.54 2.32
CA LEU A 443 12.49 19.80 2.79
C LEU A 443 13.47 20.95 3.00
N THR A 444 14.76 20.67 3.23
CA THR A 444 15.78 21.71 3.42
C THR A 444 16.18 22.38 2.10
N THR A 445 15.99 21.70 0.97
CA THR A 445 16.38 22.15 -0.37
C THR A 445 15.20 22.33 -1.32
N ASP A 446 13.99 21.91 -0.95
CA ASP A 446 12.79 22.01 -1.78
C ASP A 446 11.52 22.30 -0.96
N GLY A 447 10.75 23.29 -1.41
CA GLY A 447 9.43 23.62 -0.86
C GLY A 447 9.05 25.09 -1.08
N LEU A 448 8.45 25.73 -0.07
CA LEU A 448 8.09 27.15 -0.09
C LEU A 448 9.28 28.08 -0.38
N SER A 449 10.46 27.72 0.11
CA SER A 449 11.71 28.46 -0.05
C SER A 449 12.25 28.46 -1.49
N THR A 450 11.95 27.44 -2.28
CA THR A 450 12.41 27.29 -3.68
C THR A 450 11.31 27.47 -4.71
N LEU A 451 10.11 27.84 -4.27
CA LEU A 451 8.93 27.98 -5.12
C LEU A 451 9.11 29.03 -6.24
N LYS A 452 9.18 28.57 -7.50
CA LYS A 452 9.23 29.39 -8.72
C LYS A 452 7.97 29.23 -9.56
N PHE A 453 7.40 30.34 -10.01
CA PHE A 453 6.25 30.39 -10.92
C PHE A 453 6.08 31.79 -11.50
N LYS A 454 5.37 31.90 -12.61
CA LYS A 454 4.94 33.18 -13.20
C LYS A 454 3.44 33.33 -13.03
N THR A 455 2.99 34.48 -12.53
CA THR A 455 1.56 34.80 -12.52
C THR A 455 1.15 35.30 -13.90
N MET A 456 0.19 34.62 -14.52
CA MET A 456 -0.35 34.96 -15.85
C MET A 456 -1.55 35.90 -15.71
N SER A 457 -2.43 35.61 -14.77
CA SER A 457 -3.57 36.47 -14.42
C SER A 457 -3.94 36.32 -12.96
N LYS A 458 -4.60 37.35 -12.43
CA LYS A 458 -5.14 37.39 -11.07
C LYS A 458 -6.48 38.09 -11.10
N THR A 459 -7.49 37.46 -10.51
CA THR A 459 -8.82 38.05 -10.31
C THR A 459 -9.15 37.97 -8.82
N GLU A 460 -9.65 39.06 -8.27
CA GLU A 460 -10.07 39.15 -6.87
C GLU A 460 -11.47 39.76 -6.83
N ASP A 461 -12.36 39.14 -6.07
CA ASP A 461 -13.74 39.57 -5.87
C ASP A 461 -14.19 39.16 -4.46
N ASP A 462 -14.60 40.12 -3.62
CA ASP A 462 -14.94 39.92 -2.21
C ASP A 462 -13.96 39.00 -1.44
N ASN A 463 -14.39 37.76 -1.17
CA ASN A 463 -13.67 36.72 -0.44
C ASN A 463 -13.11 35.62 -1.36
N TYR A 464 -12.93 35.93 -2.64
CA TYR A 464 -12.47 35.03 -3.68
C TYR A 464 -11.23 35.58 -4.40
N THR A 465 -10.22 34.73 -4.54
CA THR A 465 -9.02 34.99 -5.32
C THR A 465 -8.78 33.86 -6.31
N PHE A 466 -8.70 34.18 -7.60
CA PHE A 466 -8.30 33.25 -8.66
C PHE A 466 -6.95 33.66 -9.22
N LEU A 467 -6.02 32.70 -9.29
CA LEU A 467 -4.68 32.88 -9.84
C LEU A 467 -4.46 31.89 -10.97
N SER A 468 -4.11 32.38 -12.15
CA SER A 468 -3.63 31.55 -13.24
C SER A 468 -2.10 31.66 -13.30
N VAL A 469 -1.40 30.53 -13.20
CA VAL A 469 0.06 30.49 -13.07
C VAL A 469 0.72 29.54 -14.07
N ASP A 470 1.93 29.89 -14.47
CA ASP A 470 2.83 29.06 -15.29
C ASP A 470 3.99 28.57 -14.40
N LEU A 471 4.21 27.26 -14.40
CA LEU A 471 5.18 26.57 -13.56
C LEU A 471 6.51 26.24 -14.28
N GLY A 472 6.67 26.59 -15.57
CA GLY A 472 7.83 26.24 -16.42
C GLY A 472 9.12 27.03 -16.17
N LEU A 473 9.37 27.48 -14.93
CA LEU A 473 10.49 28.34 -14.52
C LEU A 473 11.50 27.68 -13.58
#